data_AF-A0A6N4W906-F1
#
_entry.id   AF-A0A6N4W906-F1
#
_cell.length_a   1.000
_cell.length_b   1.000
_cell.length_c   1.000
_cell.angle_alpha   90.00
_cell.angle_beta   90.00
_cell.angle_gamma   90.00
#
_symmetry.space_group_name_H-M   'P 1'
#
loop_
_entity.id
_entity.type
_entity.pdbx_description
1 polymer ?
#
loop_
_entity_poly.entity_id
_entity_poly.type
_entity_poly.pdbx_seq_one_letter_code
_entity_poly.pdbx_strand_id
1 'polypeptide(L)'
;MRFDEFVGDHAISVIPVDRHIGCEVRVELPLGWEPFDEAPGVAVWVCRSDPFAKEFCANAVLTMHRVEAALDCAQVFTMLAEQQLQ
;
A
#
# COMPACT_ATOMS: atom_id res chain seq x y z
N MET A 1 7.05 -15.73 -5.89
CA MET A 1 7.36 -15.78 -4.44
C MET A 1 6.79 -14.52 -3.85
N ARG A 2 6.01 -14.61 -2.77
CA ARG A 2 5.37 -13.42 -2.20
C ARG A 2 6.42 -12.58 -1.44
N PHE A 3 6.22 -11.27 -1.38
CA PHE A 3 7.16 -10.37 -0.71
C PHE A 3 7.30 -10.68 0.79
N ASP A 4 6.22 -11.05 1.47
CA ASP A 4 6.21 -11.46 2.88
C ASP A 4 7.02 -12.74 3.12
N GLU A 5 6.90 -13.72 2.21
CA GLU A 5 7.73 -14.93 2.24
C GLU A 5 9.21 -14.61 2.04
N PHE A 6 9.52 -13.79 1.03
CA PHE A 6 10.89 -13.35 0.75
C PHE A 6 11.54 -12.67 1.95
N VAL A 7 10.83 -11.74 2.58
CA VAL A 7 11.29 -11.02 3.77
C VAL A 7 11.56 -11.98 4.93
N GLY A 8 10.66 -12.95 5.15
CA GLY A 8 10.82 -13.97 6.18
C GLY A 8 12.03 -14.88 5.95
N ASP A 9 12.17 -15.43 4.73
CA ASP A 9 13.24 -16.34 4.36
C ASP A 9 14.63 -15.70 4.44
N HIS A 10 14.71 -14.39 4.19
CA HIS A 10 15.96 -13.64 4.18
C HIS A 10 16.22 -12.88 5.50
N ALA A 11 15.37 -13.08 6.52
CA ALA A 11 15.44 -12.40 7.82
C ALA A 11 15.55 -10.86 7.69
N ILE A 12 14.82 -10.29 6.73
CA ILE A 12 14.83 -8.85 6.45
C ILE A 12 13.85 -8.16 7.40
N SER A 13 14.30 -7.08 8.05
CA SER A 13 13.44 -6.27 8.90
C SER A 13 12.64 -5.29 8.04
N VAL A 14 11.30 -5.37 8.12
CA VAL A 14 10.35 -4.48 7.45
C VAL A 14 9.42 -3.89 8.49
N ILE A 15 9.45 -2.55 8.62
CA ILE A 15 8.75 -1.82 9.69
C ILE A 15 7.70 -0.91 9.04
N PRO A 16 6.40 -1.01 9.40
CA PRO A 16 5.39 -0.10 8.89
C PRO A 16 5.66 1.32 9.39
N VAL A 17 5.48 2.31 8.52
CA VAL A 17 5.70 3.73 8.83
C VAL A 17 4.61 4.60 8.22
N ASP A 18 4.14 5.60 8.96
CA ASP A 18 3.16 6.56 8.42
C ASP A 18 3.81 7.64 7.55
N ARG A 19 5.12 7.87 7.71
CA ARG A 19 5.90 8.87 6.98
C ARG A 19 7.41 8.62 7.12
N HIS A 20 8.19 9.15 6.18
CA HIS A 20 9.64 9.19 6.27
C HIS A 20 10.12 10.65 6.23
N ILE A 21 11.03 11.03 7.14
CA ILE A 21 11.57 12.40 7.19
C ILE A 21 12.26 12.72 5.86
N GLY A 22 11.86 13.81 5.21
CA GLY A 22 12.40 14.20 3.90
C GLY A 22 11.78 13.47 2.70
N CYS A 23 10.75 12.63 2.91
CA CYS A 23 9.97 12.03 1.82
C CYS A 23 8.47 12.27 2.09
N GLU A 24 7.87 13.14 1.30
CA GLU A 24 6.43 13.41 1.33
C GLU A 24 5.76 12.64 0.20
N VAL A 25 4.91 11.67 0.54
CA VAL A 25 4.07 10.98 -0.43
C VAL A 25 2.73 11.70 -0.48
N ARG A 26 2.40 12.25 -1.66
CA ARG A 26 1.10 12.87 -1.93
C ARG A 26 0.30 11.96 -2.84
N VAL A 27 -0.92 11.63 -2.41
CA VAL A 27 -1.88 10.88 -3.22
C VAL A 27 -2.89 11.89 -3.76
N GLU A 28 -2.86 12.12 -5.06
CA GLU A 28 -3.88 12.92 -5.74
C GLU A 28 -5.06 12.04 -6.10
N LEU A 29 -6.25 12.45 -5.67
CA LEU A 29 -7.48 11.67 -5.84
C LEU A 29 -8.45 12.39 -6.79
N PRO A 30 -9.18 11.65 -7.62
CA PRO A 30 -10.27 12.21 -8.40
C PRO A 30 -11.39 12.79 -7.51
N LEU A 31 -12.24 13.63 -8.09
CA LEU A 31 -13.46 14.10 -7.41
C LEU A 31 -14.34 12.93 -6.97
N GLY A 32 -14.93 13.05 -5.78
CA GLY A 32 -15.81 12.03 -5.20
C GLY A 32 -15.10 10.92 -4.42
N TRP A 33 -13.77 11.00 -4.29
CA TRP A 33 -12.97 10.18 -3.40
C TRP A 33 -12.78 10.83 -2.04
N GLU A 34 -12.95 10.05 -0.97
CA GLU A 34 -12.88 10.53 0.41
C GLU A 34 -12.01 9.58 1.26
N PRO A 35 -11.31 10.10 2.29
CA PRO A 35 -10.62 9.25 3.27
C PRO A 35 -11.57 8.26 3.96
N PHE A 36 -11.04 7.09 4.29
CA PHE A 36 -11.75 6.07 5.05
C PHE A 36 -11.06 5.84 6.40
N ASP A 37 -11.60 6.47 7.44
CA ASP A 37 -10.97 6.57 8.77
C ASP A 37 -11.08 5.29 9.62
N GLU A 38 -11.82 4.26 9.17
CA GLU A 38 -12.03 3.04 9.96
C GLU A 38 -10.85 2.03 9.89
N ALA A 39 -9.80 2.34 9.12
CA ALA A 39 -8.61 1.49 8.96
C ALA A 39 -7.37 2.14 9.61
N PRO A 40 -7.23 2.13 10.95
CA PRO A 40 -6.11 2.78 11.62
C PRO A 40 -4.76 2.16 11.22
N GLY A 41 -3.76 3.01 10.96
CA GLY A 41 -2.42 2.59 10.53
C GLY A 41 -2.27 2.33 9.04
N VAL A 42 -3.33 2.54 8.25
CA VAL A 42 -3.31 2.47 6.79
C VAL A 42 -4.06 3.68 6.22
N ALA A 43 -3.49 4.35 5.24
CA ALA A 43 -4.22 5.42 4.55
C ALA A 43 -5.09 4.79 3.46
N VAL A 44 -6.41 4.90 3.61
CA VAL A 44 -7.40 4.34 2.70
C VAL A 44 -8.30 5.45 2.18
N TRP A 45 -8.62 5.40 0.89
CA TRP A 45 -9.61 6.26 0.26
C TRP A 45 -10.61 5.44 -0.53
N VAL A 46 -11.84 5.92 -0.59
CA VAL A 46 -12.96 5.24 -1.24
C VAL A 46 -13.72 6.18 -2.16
N CYS A 47 -14.14 5.69 -3.31
CA CYS A 47 -15.00 6.41 -4.24
C CYS A 47 -16.44 6.39 -3.72
N ARG A 48 -16.88 7.48 -3.08
CA ARG A 48 -18.26 7.61 -2.56
C ARG A 48 -19.26 8.02 -3.63
N SER A 49 -18.79 8.64 -4.70
CA SER A 49 -19.62 9.00 -5.85
C SER A 49 -19.96 7.82 -6.76
N ASP A 50 -19.39 6.63 -6.53
CA ASP A 50 -19.73 5.43 -7.30
C ASP A 50 -21.16 4.97 -6.96
N PRO A 51 -22.09 4.90 -7.93
CA PRO A 51 -23.46 4.45 -7.69
C PRO A 51 -23.52 3.00 -7.18
N PHE A 52 -22.48 2.19 -7.40
CA PHE A 52 -22.38 0.82 -6.95
C PHE A 52 -21.61 0.66 -5.63
N ALA A 53 -21.19 1.75 -4.97
CA ALA A 53 -20.34 1.72 -3.77
C ALA A 53 -20.83 0.81 -2.63
N LYS A 54 -22.12 0.45 -2.60
CA LYS A 54 -22.68 -0.49 -1.61
C LYS A 54 -22.41 -1.97 -1.93
N GLU A 55 -22.18 -2.29 -3.19
CA GLU A 55 -21.92 -3.65 -3.70
C GLU A 55 -20.46 -3.82 -4.12
N PHE A 56 -19.89 -2.76 -4.70
CA PHE A 56 -18.51 -2.67 -5.14
C PHE A 56 -18.01 -1.23 -4.92
N CYS A 57 -17.03 -1.05 -4.05
CA CYS A 57 -16.46 0.28 -3.78
C CYS A 57 -15.01 0.31 -4.26
N ALA A 58 -14.78 1.06 -5.34
CA ALA A 58 -13.43 1.39 -5.77
C ALA A 58 -12.69 2.07 -4.60
N ASN A 59 -11.52 1.55 -4.28
CA ASN A 59 -10.70 2.03 -3.17
C ASN A 59 -9.23 2.13 -3.59
N ALA A 60 -8.49 2.93 -2.82
CA ALA A 60 -7.06 3.10 -2.93
C ALA A 60 -6.48 2.95 -1.54
N VAL A 61 -5.42 2.15 -1.42
CA VAL A 61 -4.77 1.84 -0.15
C VAL A 61 -3.30 2.20 -0.27
N LEU A 62 -2.81 3.04 0.64
CA LEU A 62 -1.40 3.35 0.77
C LEU A 62 -0.87 2.73 2.07
N THR A 63 0.06 1.80 1.91
CA THR A 63 0.91 1.31 2.99
C THR A 63 2.36 1.71 2.68
N MET A 64 3.10 2.09 3.72
CA MET A 64 4.51 2.43 3.61
C MET A 64 5.31 1.65 4.62
N HIS A 65 6.48 1.18 4.20
CA HIS A 65 7.34 0.37 5.03
C HIS A 65 8.79 0.85 4.88
N ARG A 66 9.51 0.89 6.01
CA ARG A 66 10.97 0.98 6.02
C ARG A 66 11.53 -0.43 5.92
N VAL A 67 12.34 -0.66 4.89
CA VAL A 67 13.10 -1.91 4.72
C VAL A 67 14.53 -1.67 5.21
N GLU A 68 15.00 -2.49 6.14
CA GLU A 68 16.35 -2.37 6.72
C GLU A 68 17.38 -3.27 5.99
N ALA A 69 17.27 -3.35 4.67
CA ALA A 69 18.21 -4.07 3.81
C ALA A 69 18.28 -3.38 2.45
N ALA A 70 19.43 -3.50 1.78
CA ALA A 70 19.53 -3.11 0.37
C ALA A 70 18.81 -4.16 -0.48
N LEU A 71 17.76 -3.75 -1.19
CA LEU A 71 16.98 -4.61 -2.07
C LEU A 71 17.11 -4.18 -3.54
N ASP A 72 17.00 -5.15 -4.45
CA ASP A 72 16.78 -4.86 -5.85
C ASP A 72 15.32 -4.44 -6.08
N CYS A 73 15.11 -3.17 -6.44
CA CYS A 73 13.79 -2.61 -6.68
C CYS A 73 13.01 -3.38 -7.76
N ALA A 74 13.66 -3.85 -8.81
CA ALA A 74 12.98 -4.57 -9.90
C ALA A 74 12.42 -5.91 -9.40
N GLN A 75 13.20 -6.63 -8.58
CA GLN A 75 12.76 -7.89 -7.96
C GLN A 75 11.60 -7.64 -7.00
N VAL A 76 11.70 -6.63 -6.14
CA VAL A 76 10.65 -6.27 -5.17
C VAL A 76 9.36 -5.87 -5.87
N PHE A 77 9.41 -5.00 -6.88
CA PHE A 77 8.20 -4.58 -7.60
C PHE A 77 7.55 -5.72 -8.37
N THR A 78 8.35 -6.67 -8.88
CA THR A 78 7.80 -7.88 -9.51
C THR A 78 7.03 -8.72 -8.48
N MET A 79 7.62 -8.98 -7.30
CA MET A 79 6.96 -9.74 -6.23
C MET A 79 5.69 -9.06 -5.71
N LEU A 80 5.71 -7.73 -5.56
CA LEU A 80 4.54 -6.95 -5.15
C LEU A 80 3.44 -6.98 -6.22
N ALA A 81 3.78 -6.84 -7.50
CA ALA A 81 2.81 -6.91 -8.58
C ALA A 81 2.16 -8.29 -8.69
N GLU A 82 2.95 -9.36 -8.55
CA GLU A 82 2.44 -10.75 -8.53
C GLU A 82 1.49 -10.97 -7.35
N GLN A 83 1.78 -10.43 -6.17
CA GLN A 83 0.89 -10.51 -5.00
C GLN A 83 -0.46 -9.82 -5.20
N GLN A 84 -0.57 -8.79 -6.05
CA GLN A 84 -1.83 -8.09 -6.32
C GLN A 84 -2.75 -8.83 -7.31
N LEU A 85 -2.20 -9.80 -8.06
CA LEU A 85 -2.93 -10.55 -9.10
C LEU A 85 -3.47 -11.89 -8.60
N GLN A 86 -3.17 -12.28 -7.36
CA GLN A 86 -3.56 -13.55 -6.74
C GLN A 86 -4.59 -13.31 -5.63
#